data_AF-A0A833E934-F1
#
_entry.id   AF-A0A833E934-F1
#
_cell.length_a   1.000
_cell.length_b   1.000
_cell.length_c   1.000
_cell.angle_alpha   90.00
_cell.angle_beta   90.00
_cell.angle_gamma   90.00
#
_symmetry.space_group_name_H-M   'P 1'
#
loop_
_entity.id
_entity.type
_entity.pdbx_description
1 polymer ?
#
loop_
_entity_poly.entity_id
_entity_poly.type
_entity_poly.pdbx_seq_one_letter_code
_entity_poly.pdbx_strand_id
1 'polypeptide(L)'
;MMPYAATKIDGRRIVSNALASDEGLADAVQQLLSLDKESAKRFVGPTTITAYRRVHEVVGSTLDRIIEVIRAGRYEELLKSIVDLSRCLILVKYQVARKQLSGDLATSLETLISHVMGVVRRRSQNVGDIVSRARTLLDALAVLVYQVGRK
;
A
#
# COMPACT_ATOMS: atom_id res chain seq x y z
N MET A 1 -27.81 -10.58 -21.91
CA MET A 1 -26.53 -10.71 -21.17
C MET A 1 -25.88 -9.33 -21.17
N MET A 2 -26.09 -8.54 -20.11
CA MET A 2 -25.55 -7.19 -20.02
C MET A 2 -24.02 -7.25 -19.90
N PRO A 3 -23.25 -6.43 -20.63
CA PRO A 3 -21.82 -6.36 -20.44
C PRO A 3 -21.55 -5.83 -19.04
N TYR A 4 -20.87 -6.63 -18.21
CA TYR A 4 -20.41 -6.21 -16.89
C TYR A 4 -19.47 -5.02 -17.11
N ALA A 5 -19.92 -3.81 -16.77
CA ALA A 5 -19.10 -2.63 -16.85
C ALA A 5 -17.85 -2.88 -16.02
N ALA A 6 -16.69 -2.78 -16.66
CA ALA A 6 -15.41 -2.91 -16.00
C ALA A 6 -15.30 -1.90 -14.86
N THR A 7 -15.33 -2.35 -13.62
CA THR A 7 -15.16 -1.49 -12.45
C THR A 7 -13.74 -0.92 -12.49
N LYS A 8 -13.60 0.34 -12.89
CA LYS A 8 -12.31 1.04 -12.83
C LYS A 8 -11.94 1.22 -11.36
N ILE A 9 -10.81 0.64 -10.98
CA ILE A 9 -10.30 0.73 -9.62
C ILE A 9 -9.58 2.07 -9.46
N ASP A 10 -10.03 2.86 -8.48
CA ASP A 10 -9.28 4.03 -8.02
C ASP A 10 -8.47 3.64 -6.78
N GLY A 11 -7.17 3.42 -7.01
CA GLY A 11 -6.22 3.04 -5.96
C GLY A 11 -6.09 4.08 -4.85
N ARG A 12 -6.25 5.38 -5.15
CA ARG A 12 -6.20 6.43 -4.11
C ARG A 12 -7.39 6.33 -3.18
N ARG A 13 -8.58 6.13 -3.76
CA ARG A 13 -9.82 5.99 -3.00
C ARG A 13 -9.78 4.76 -2.10
N ILE A 14 -9.30 3.62 -2.62
CA ILE A 14 -9.13 2.39 -1.82
C ILE A 14 -8.23 2.66 -0.61
N VAL A 15 -7.06 3.26 -0.84
CA VAL A 15 -6.12 3.56 0.25
C VAL A 15 -6.73 4.53 1.26
N SER A 16 -7.36 5.61 0.80
CA SER A 16 -7.97 6.60 1.70
C SER A 16 -9.02 5.98 2.61
N ASN A 17 -9.91 5.15 2.05
CA ASN A 17 -10.95 4.47 2.81
C ASN A 17 -10.33 3.47 3.80
N ALA A 18 -9.38 2.66 3.33
CA ALA A 18 -8.72 1.64 4.14
C ALA A 18 -7.96 2.20 5.34
N LEU A 19 -7.40 3.41 5.24
CA LEU A 19 -6.66 4.02 6.34
C LEU A 19 -7.56 4.76 7.33
N ALA A 20 -8.80 5.07 6.94
CA ALA A 20 -9.75 5.85 7.75
C ALA A 20 -10.35 5.03 8.90
N SER A 21 -10.76 3.78 8.66
CA SER A 21 -11.37 2.92 9.68
C SER A 21 -11.14 1.43 9.40
N ASP A 22 -11.49 0.58 10.36
CA ASP A 22 -11.36 -0.87 10.25
C ASP A 22 -12.38 -1.45 9.27
N GLU A 23 -13.59 -0.90 9.23
CA GLU A 23 -14.61 -1.22 8.22
C GLU A 23 -14.11 -0.84 6.82
N GLY A 24 -13.53 0.36 6.68
CA GLY A 24 -12.95 0.81 5.41
C GLY A 24 -11.81 -0.09 4.93
N LEU A 25 -11.01 -0.65 5.84
CA LEU A 25 -9.99 -1.64 5.51
C LEU A 25 -10.62 -2.96 5.07
N ALA A 26 -11.61 -3.47 5.80
CA ALA A 26 -12.29 -4.72 5.47
C ALA A 26 -12.93 -4.64 4.06
N ASP A 27 -13.62 -3.55 3.77
CA ASP A 27 -14.21 -3.28 2.46
C ASP A 27 -13.16 -3.22 1.35
N ALA A 28 -12.04 -2.53 1.59
CA ALA A 28 -10.94 -2.44 0.64
C ALA A 28 -10.31 -3.80 0.35
N VAL A 29 -10.07 -4.61 1.39
CA VAL A 29 -9.53 -5.97 1.26
C VAL A 29 -10.51 -6.85 0.49
N GLN A 30 -11.79 -6.85 0.85
CA GLN A 30 -12.81 -7.62 0.15
C GLN A 30 -12.92 -7.19 -1.32
N GLN A 31 -12.89 -5.88 -1.59
CA GLN A 31 -12.92 -5.35 -2.95
C GLN A 31 -11.71 -5.85 -3.75
N LEU A 32 -10.49 -5.78 -3.21
CA LEU A 32 -9.27 -6.20 -3.91
C LEU A 32 -9.26 -7.71 -4.18
N LEU A 33 -9.68 -8.52 -3.21
CA LEU A 33 -9.66 -9.99 -3.32
C LEU A 33 -10.80 -10.56 -4.18
N SER A 34 -11.85 -9.78 -4.43
CA SER A 34 -13.00 -10.17 -5.27
C SER A 34 -12.91 -9.71 -6.72
N LEU A 35 -11.82 -9.04 -7.11
CA LEU A 35 -11.64 -8.58 -8.48
C LEU A 35 -11.61 -9.74 -9.47
N ASP A 36 -12.34 -9.58 -10.57
CA ASP A 36 -12.18 -10.46 -11.72
C ASP A 36 -10.77 -10.32 -12.31
N LYS A 37 -10.30 -11.36 -12.99
CA LYS A 37 -8.96 -11.45 -13.56
C LYS A 37 -8.60 -10.28 -14.47
N GLU A 38 -9.56 -9.76 -15.25
CA GLU A 38 -9.29 -8.68 -16.21
C GLU A 38 -9.22 -7.31 -15.52
N SER A 39 -10.04 -7.07 -14.50
CA SER A 39 -9.93 -5.87 -13.65
C SER A 39 -8.64 -5.89 -12.82
N ALA A 40 -8.28 -7.05 -12.25
CA ALA A 40 -7.01 -7.25 -11.54
C ALA A 40 -5.80 -6.96 -12.44
N LYS A 41 -5.76 -7.54 -13.65
CA LYS A 41 -4.67 -7.29 -14.62
C LYS A 41 -4.58 -5.83 -15.03
N ARG A 42 -5.71 -5.14 -15.21
CA ARG A 42 -5.71 -3.72 -15.57
C ARG A 42 -5.08 -2.87 -14.48
N PHE A 43 -5.45 -3.12 -13.22
CA PHE A 43 -4.90 -2.40 -12.08
C PHE A 43 -3.41 -2.71 -11.84
N VAL A 44 -3.04 -3.99 -11.83
CA VAL A 44 -1.65 -4.43 -11.65
C VAL A 44 -0.78 -4.05 -12.85
N GLY A 45 -1.33 -3.97 -14.05
CA GLY A 45 -0.68 -3.48 -15.26
C GLY A 45 0.62 -4.25 -15.59
N PRO A 46 1.70 -3.55 -16.02
CA PRO A 46 2.96 -4.19 -16.37
C PRO A 46 3.82 -4.60 -15.16
N THR A 47 3.28 -4.55 -13.94
CA THR A 47 4.03 -4.84 -12.72
C THR A 47 4.62 -6.23 -12.74
N THR A 48 5.90 -6.35 -12.39
CA THR A 48 6.54 -7.65 -12.18
C THR A 48 6.42 -8.06 -10.72
N ILE A 49 6.23 -9.36 -10.47
CA ILE A 49 6.15 -9.93 -9.13
C ILE A 49 7.41 -9.57 -8.34
N THR A 50 8.58 -9.66 -8.97
CA THR A 50 9.87 -9.37 -8.33
C THR A 50 10.02 -7.91 -7.93
N ALA A 51 9.60 -6.96 -8.78
CA ALA A 51 9.68 -5.54 -8.43
C ALA A 51 8.70 -5.20 -7.28
N TYR A 52 7.48 -5.72 -7.34
CA TYR A 52 6.52 -5.52 -6.26
C TYR A 52 6.97 -6.18 -4.96
N ARG A 53 7.51 -7.42 -4.99
CA ARG A 53 8.06 -8.09 -3.81
C ARG A 53 9.09 -7.21 -3.11
N ARG A 54 10.02 -6.62 -3.86
CA ARG A 54 11.03 -5.72 -3.30
C ARG A 54 10.42 -4.50 -2.62
N VAL A 55 9.38 -3.91 -3.22
CA VAL A 55 8.65 -2.80 -2.60
C VAL A 55 7.92 -3.27 -1.34
N HIS A 56 7.21 -4.38 -1.42
CA HIS A 56 6.44 -4.98 -0.32
C HIS A 56 7.33 -5.28 0.89
N GLU A 57 8.50 -5.89 0.69
CA GLU A 57 9.44 -6.22 1.77
C GLU A 57 9.98 -4.95 2.46
N VAL A 58 10.42 -3.96 1.69
CA VAL A 58 11.01 -2.72 2.24
C VAL A 58 9.96 -1.84 2.92
N VAL A 59 8.78 -1.70 2.31
CA VAL A 59 7.67 -0.94 2.91
C VAL A 59 7.13 -1.68 4.12
N GLY A 60 6.89 -2.99 4.01
CA GLY A 60 6.38 -3.84 5.09
C GLY A 60 7.28 -3.79 6.32
N SER A 61 8.58 -4.05 6.16
CA SER A 61 9.55 -3.96 7.26
C SER A 61 9.64 -2.56 7.88
N THR A 62 9.46 -1.50 7.09
CA THR A 62 9.39 -0.13 7.59
C THR A 62 8.16 0.09 8.46
N LEU A 63 6.99 -0.39 8.02
CA LEU A 63 5.74 -0.29 8.78
C LEU A 63 5.80 -1.15 10.05
N ASP A 64 6.33 -2.37 9.97
CA ASP A 64 6.46 -3.28 11.11
C ASP A 64 7.33 -2.67 12.21
N ARG A 65 8.48 -2.09 11.86
CA ARG A 65 9.33 -1.37 12.82
C ARG A 65 8.64 -0.15 13.42
N ILE A 66 7.83 0.59 12.66
CA ILE A 66 7.04 1.71 13.20
C ILE A 66 6.06 1.19 14.26
N ILE A 67 5.38 0.08 13.99
CA ILE A 67 4.46 -0.57 14.94
C ILE A 67 5.21 -0.97 16.21
N GLU A 68 6.40 -1.58 16.09
CA GLU A 68 7.23 -1.96 17.24
C GLU A 68 7.64 -0.75 18.09
N VAL A 69 8.06 0.34 17.46
CA VAL A 69 8.41 1.60 18.15
C VAL A 69 7.23 2.15 18.94
N ILE A 70 6.02 2.14 18.34
CA ILE A 70 4.80 2.61 19.00
C ILE A 70 4.44 1.71 20.18
N ARG A 71 4.46 0.39 19.99
CA ARG A 71 4.15 -0.60 21.05
C ARG A 71 5.10 -0.49 22.23
N ALA A 72 6.36 -0.17 21.98
CA ALA A 72 7.37 0.03 23.02
C ALA A 72 7.32 1.42 23.68
N GLY A 73 6.41 2.31 23.28
CA GLY A 73 6.32 3.67 23.81
C GLY A 73 7.48 4.58 23.41
N ARG A 74 8.31 4.20 22.43
CA ARG A 74 9.52 4.93 22.02
C ARG A 74 9.21 6.04 21.00
N TYR A 75 8.24 6.89 21.28
CA TYR A 75 7.74 7.90 20.34
C TYR A 75 8.81 8.88 19.82
N GLU A 76 9.90 9.07 20.55
CA GLU A 76 11.04 9.88 20.07
C GLU A 76 11.73 9.25 18.84
N GLU A 77 11.73 7.93 18.73
CA GLU A 77 12.28 7.19 17.58
C GLU A 77 11.35 7.22 16.37
N LEU A 78 10.06 7.54 16.57
CA LEU A 78 9.05 7.52 15.51
C LEU A 78 9.41 8.48 14.36
N LEU A 79 9.96 9.65 14.69
CA LEU A 79 10.40 10.64 13.70
C LEU A 79 11.56 10.15 12.83
N LYS A 80 12.42 9.25 13.35
CA LYS A 80 13.52 8.65 12.56
C LYS A 80 12.97 7.83 11.39
N SER A 81 11.77 7.27 11.53
CA SER A 81 11.08 6.50 10.49
C SER A 81 10.69 7.34 9.26
N ILE A 82 10.67 8.68 9.36
CA ILE A 82 10.37 9.56 8.21
C ILE A 82 11.41 9.39 7.10
N VAL A 83 12.68 9.20 7.45
CA VAL A 83 13.77 8.98 6.48
C VAL A 83 13.53 7.67 5.73
N ASP A 84 13.12 6.62 6.44
CA ASP A 84 12.88 5.31 5.83
C ASP A 84 11.61 5.29 4.97
N LEU A 85 10.55 5.97 5.39
CA LEU A 85 9.37 6.19 4.55
C LEU A 85 9.71 7.01 3.29
N SER A 86 10.64 7.96 3.38
CA SER A 86 11.13 8.70 2.21
C SER A 86 11.92 7.79 1.26
N ARG A 87 12.75 6.88 1.79
CA ARG A 87 13.42 5.84 0.99
C ARG A 87 12.43 4.89 0.32
N CYS A 88 11.32 4.55 0.99
CA CYS A 88 10.24 3.77 0.40
C CYS A 88 9.62 4.47 -0.81
N LEU A 89 9.35 5.78 -0.73
CA LEU A 89 8.84 6.56 -1.87
C LEU A 89 9.83 6.55 -3.05
N ILE A 90 11.12 6.74 -2.77
CA ILE A 90 12.18 6.68 -3.80
C ILE A 90 12.19 5.31 -4.48
N LEU A 91 12.08 4.23 -3.69
CA LEU A 91 12.02 2.86 -4.22
C LEU A 91 10.83 2.67 -5.16
N VAL A 92 9.63 3.14 -4.79
CA VAL A 92 8.44 3.08 -5.64
C VAL A 92 8.67 3.83 -6.96
N LYS A 93 9.14 5.08 -6.89
CA LYS A 93 9.46 5.88 -8.08
C LYS A 93 10.52 5.24 -8.97
N TYR A 94 11.52 4.61 -8.36
CA TYR A 94 12.56 3.88 -9.08
C TYR A 94 11.98 2.68 -9.87
N GLN A 95 11.10 1.88 -9.26
CA GLN A 95 10.46 0.76 -9.97
C GLN A 95 9.55 1.22 -11.12
N VAL A 96 8.85 2.35 -10.93
CA VAL A 96 8.06 2.99 -12.00
C VAL A 96 8.96 3.43 -13.15
N ALA A 97 10.08 4.11 -12.86
CA ALA A 97 11.03 4.56 -13.88
C ALA A 97 11.62 3.38 -14.69
N ARG A 98 11.80 2.22 -14.06
CA ARG A 98 12.19 0.97 -14.73
C ARG A 98 11.07 0.28 -15.49
N LYS A 99 9.85 0.83 -15.48
CA LYS A 99 8.63 0.23 -16.07
C LYS A 99 8.29 -1.15 -15.48
N GLN A 100 8.68 -1.39 -14.22
CA GLN A 100 8.45 -2.66 -13.52
C GLN A 100 7.29 -2.58 -12.52
N LEU A 101 6.66 -1.40 -12.38
CA LEU A 101 5.51 -1.14 -11.53
C LEU A 101 4.50 -0.27 -12.29
N SER A 102 3.22 -0.61 -12.25
CA SER A 102 2.17 0.17 -12.91
C SER A 102 1.94 1.52 -12.21
N GLY A 103 1.47 2.51 -12.96
CA GLY A 103 1.15 3.82 -12.43
C GLY A 103 0.06 3.79 -11.36
N ASP A 104 -0.99 2.98 -11.54
CA ASP A 104 -2.10 2.85 -10.59
C ASP A 104 -1.65 2.23 -9.26
N LEU A 105 -0.86 1.16 -9.33
CA LEU A 105 -0.33 0.50 -8.14
C LEU A 105 0.70 1.38 -7.43
N ALA A 106 1.58 2.04 -8.19
CA ALA A 106 2.52 3.01 -7.63
C ALA A 106 1.80 4.17 -6.94
N THR A 107 0.73 4.69 -7.54
CA THR A 107 -0.09 5.74 -6.94
C THR A 107 -0.71 5.30 -5.61
N SER A 108 -1.17 4.05 -5.54
CA SER A 108 -1.70 3.47 -4.30
C SER A 108 -0.63 3.40 -3.21
N LEU A 109 0.55 2.88 -3.56
CA LEU A 109 1.69 2.78 -2.64
C LEU A 109 2.18 4.15 -2.17
N GLU A 110 2.28 5.12 -3.08
CA GLU A 110 2.66 6.51 -2.75
C GLU A 110 1.64 7.14 -1.80
N THR A 111 0.35 6.99 -2.09
CA THR A 111 -0.73 7.51 -1.22
C THR A 111 -0.63 6.91 0.18
N LEU A 112 -0.41 5.59 0.26
CA LEU A 112 -0.26 4.87 1.53
C LEU A 112 0.94 5.39 2.32
N ILE A 113 2.13 5.42 1.69
CA ILE A 113 3.38 5.84 2.34
C ILE A 113 3.29 7.31 2.77
N SER A 114 2.76 8.19 1.91
CA SER A 114 2.60 9.61 2.22
C SER A 114 1.60 9.85 3.35
N HIS A 115 0.51 9.08 3.41
CA HIS A 115 -0.45 9.18 4.50
C HIS A 115 0.20 8.78 5.83
N VAL A 116 0.87 7.61 5.87
CA VAL A 116 1.62 7.14 7.05
C VAL A 116 2.66 8.17 7.49
N MET A 117 3.43 8.71 6.55
CA MET A 117 4.42 9.75 6.83
C MET A 117 3.78 11.01 7.42
N GLY A 118 2.60 11.42 6.93
CA GLY A 118 1.86 12.55 7.45
C GLY A 118 1.40 12.37 8.90
N VAL A 119 0.87 11.20 9.23
CA VAL A 119 0.40 10.92 10.60
C VAL A 119 1.55 10.75 11.60
N VAL A 120 2.67 10.16 11.14
CA VAL A 120 3.94 10.09 11.89
C VAL A 120 4.49 11.49 12.18
N ARG A 121 4.57 12.36 11.16
CA ARG A 121 5.04 13.75 11.32
C ARG A 121 4.20 14.53 12.32
N ARG A 122 2.88 14.36 12.29
CA ARG A 122 1.94 15.03 13.19
C ARG A 122 1.84 14.38 14.57
N ARG A 123 2.50 13.24 14.81
CA ARG A 123 2.36 12.44 16.03
C ARG A 123 0.89 12.18 16.38
N SER A 124 0.12 11.78 15.38
CA SER A 124 -1.34 11.59 15.53
C SER A 124 -1.62 10.49 16.56
N GLN A 125 -2.64 10.67 17.40
CA GLN A 125 -2.96 9.71 18.47
C GLN A 125 -3.28 8.30 17.94
N ASN A 126 -3.81 8.21 16.72
CA ASN A 126 -4.18 6.97 16.03
C ASN A 126 -3.10 6.44 15.07
N VAL A 127 -1.85 6.88 15.20
CA VAL A 127 -0.76 6.48 14.29
C VAL A 127 -0.58 4.95 14.26
N GLY A 128 -0.73 4.26 15.39
CA GLY A 128 -0.61 2.81 15.49
C GLY A 128 -1.65 2.07 14.63
N ASP A 129 -2.91 2.49 14.72
CA ASP A 129 -4.01 1.89 13.96
C ASP A 129 -3.81 2.12 12.47
N ILE A 130 -3.48 3.35 12.08
CA ILE A 130 -3.26 3.71 10.67
C ILE A 130 -2.11 2.91 10.06
N VAL A 131 -0.99 2.75 10.78
CA VAL A 131 0.17 1.97 10.30
C VAL A 131 -0.20 0.49 10.19
N SER A 132 -0.96 -0.04 11.14
CA SER A 132 -1.43 -1.43 11.11
C SER A 132 -2.35 -1.67 9.91
N ARG A 133 -3.31 -0.77 9.66
CA ARG A 133 -4.18 -0.86 8.48
C ARG A 133 -3.41 -0.74 7.16
N ALA A 134 -2.42 0.16 7.11
CA ALA A 134 -1.53 0.28 5.96
C ALA A 134 -0.75 -1.01 5.68
N ARG A 135 -0.26 -1.67 6.74
CA ARG A 135 0.47 -2.95 6.63
C ARG A 135 -0.43 -4.06 6.08
N THR A 136 -1.68 -4.16 6.56
CA THR A 136 -2.66 -5.13 6.06
C THR A 136 -3.05 -4.85 4.60
N LEU A 137 -3.29 -3.59 4.25
CA LEU A 137 -3.62 -3.22 2.87
C LEU A 137 -2.47 -3.55 1.91
N LEU A 138 -1.21 -3.36 2.35
CA LEU A 138 -0.02 -3.72 1.57
C LEU A 138 0.02 -5.24 1.26
N ASP A 139 -0.40 -6.10 2.19
CA ASP A 139 -0.52 -7.54 1.97
C ASP A 139 -1.64 -7.90 1.00
N ALA A 140 -2.80 -7.24 1.09
CA ALA A 140 -3.90 -7.45 0.15
C ALA A 140 -3.49 -7.10 -1.28
N LEU A 141 -2.77 -5.99 -1.46
CA LEU A 141 -2.18 -5.62 -2.76
C LEU A 141 -1.15 -6.65 -3.23
N ALA A 142 -0.38 -7.25 -2.33
CA ALA A 142 0.56 -8.32 -2.68
C ALA A 142 -0.17 -9.53 -3.26
N VAL A 143 -1.23 -9.99 -2.60
CA VAL A 143 -2.04 -11.12 -3.08
C VAL A 143 -2.49 -10.88 -4.53
N LEU A 144 -3.01 -9.69 -4.80
CA LEU A 144 -3.45 -9.32 -6.15
C LEU A 144 -2.29 -9.38 -7.16
N VAL A 145 -1.12 -8.84 -6.82
CA VAL A 145 0.05 -8.88 -7.71
C VAL A 145 0.56 -10.30 -7.94
N TYR A 146 0.55 -11.18 -6.93
CA TYR A 146 0.97 -12.56 -7.09
C TYR A 146 0.00 -13.38 -7.97
N GLN A 147 -1.27 -12.99 -8.04
CA GLN A 147 -2.26 -13.65 -8.91
C GLN A 147 -2.10 -13.32 -10.39
N VAL A 148 -1.76 -12.06 -10.73
CA VAL A 148 -1.81 -11.58 -12.13
C VAL A 148 -0.55 -10.86 -12.63
N GLY A 149 0.42 -10.62 -11.75
CA GLY A 149 1.67 -9.94 -12.07
C GLY A 149 2.54 -10.72 -13.04
N ARG A 150 3.42 -10.00 -13.73
CA ARG A 150 4.38 -10.61 -14.66
C ARG A 150 5.47 -11.34 -13.89
N LYS A 151 5.86 -12.52 -14.37
CA LYS A 151 7.00 -13.27 -13.83
C LYS A 151 8.30 -12.55 -14.15
#